data_AF-A0A4D7CST5-F1
#
_entry.id   AF-A0A4D7CST5-F1
#
_cell.length_a   1.000
_cell.length_b   1.000
_cell.length_c   1.000
_cell.angle_alpha   90.00
_cell.angle_beta   90.00
_cell.angle_gamma   90.00
#
_symmetry.space_group_name_H-M   'P 1'
#
loop_
_entity.id
_entity.type
_entity.pdbx_description
1 polymer ?
#
loop_
_entity_poly.entity_id
_entity_poly.type
_entity_poly.pdbx_seq_one_letter_code
_entity_poly.pdbx_strand_id
1 'polypeptide(L)'
;MKDMGYELYDYVKFKTKEKNIIGYVVSKYFNGEGVIHFYDIYSEIEEAYINHVPESELHLLAKSNSMACKALKLAVNVHKNQVDLVGEPYINHIVAVGEKVKKFKDDDLLTVAYLHDILEDTYITEDILRCIFPDDIVDAVRSITKSDKYQPYEEYIQIVKLNELSRIVKLADLEHNLVLSRIKDYTSKDLLRIKKYRKAVKELSNL
;
A
#
# COMPACT_ATOMS: atom_id res chain seq x y z
N MET A 1 -39.14 -6.58 9.20
CA MET A 1 -37.85 -7.21 8.88
C MET A 1 -36.97 -6.12 8.29
N LYS A 2 -35.85 -5.77 8.94
CA LYS A 2 -34.87 -4.87 8.35
C LYS A 2 -34.01 -5.73 7.43
N ASP A 3 -34.01 -5.44 6.14
CA ASP A 3 -33.07 -6.02 5.20
C ASP A 3 -31.65 -5.71 5.69
N MET A 4 -30.96 -6.74 6.15
CA MET A 4 -29.53 -6.68 6.48
C MET A 4 -28.78 -6.97 5.20
N GLY A 5 -28.40 -5.91 4.48
CA GLY A 5 -27.44 -6.02 3.39
C GLY A 5 -26.09 -6.51 3.92
N TYR A 6 -25.47 -7.45 3.20
CA TYR A 6 -24.10 -7.89 3.43
C TYR A 6 -23.18 -7.13 2.49
N GLU A 7 -22.07 -6.59 2.99
CA GLU A 7 -20.94 -6.20 2.14
C GLU A 7 -19.68 -6.94 2.62
N LEU A 8 -18.97 -7.55 1.67
CA LEU A 8 -17.78 -8.39 1.84
C LEU A 8 -16.51 -7.54 1.61
N TYR A 9 -15.52 -7.64 2.50
CA TYR A 9 -14.20 -7.02 2.30
C TYR A 9 -13.10 -8.04 2.67
N ASP A 10 -12.19 -8.22 1.70
CA ASP A 10 -11.11 -9.19 1.41
C ASP A 10 -10.08 -9.59 2.52
N TYR A 11 -9.21 -10.57 2.17
CA TYR A 11 -8.53 -11.57 3.02
C TYR A 11 -7.05 -11.34 3.35
N VAL A 12 -6.59 -11.94 4.46
CA VAL A 12 -5.17 -11.99 4.87
C VAL A 12 -4.82 -13.36 5.45
N LYS A 13 -3.76 -14.02 4.93
CA LYS A 13 -3.25 -15.34 5.36
C LYS A 13 -1.98 -15.22 6.20
N PHE A 14 -1.91 -15.87 7.36
CA PHE A 14 -0.67 -15.95 8.16
C PHE A 14 -0.43 -17.29 8.88
N LYS A 15 0.81 -17.50 9.37
CA LYS A 15 1.28 -18.74 10.04
C LYS A 15 2.05 -18.38 11.32
N THR A 16 1.72 -19.01 12.46
CA THR A 16 2.49 -18.86 13.72
C THR A 16 3.30 -20.13 14.05
N LYS A 17 4.41 -19.95 14.79
CA LYS A 17 5.41 -21.01 15.08
C LYS A 17 4.92 -22.15 15.97
N GLU A 18 3.80 -21.98 16.68
CA GLU A 18 3.40 -22.92 17.74
C GLU A 18 2.22 -23.84 17.40
N LYS A 19 1.42 -23.55 16.36
CA LYS A 19 0.15 -24.31 16.19
C LYS A 19 -0.19 -24.83 14.80
N ASN A 20 0.60 -24.59 13.74
CA ASN A 20 0.24 -25.07 12.40
C ASN A 20 -1.20 -24.70 11.97
N ILE A 21 -1.71 -23.55 12.43
CA ILE A 21 -3.05 -23.04 12.09
C ILE A 21 -2.91 -21.98 10.99
N ILE A 22 -3.74 -22.08 9.96
CA ILE A 22 -3.95 -21.07 8.92
C ILE A 22 -5.14 -20.22 9.37
N GLY A 23 -4.95 -18.92 9.57
CA GLY A 23 -6.00 -17.97 9.97
C GLY A 23 -6.27 -16.91 8.91
N TYR A 24 -7.47 -16.34 8.97
CA TYR A 24 -8.04 -15.27 8.14
C TYR A 24 -8.39 -14.07 9.04
N VAL A 25 -8.17 -12.84 8.59
CA VAL A 25 -8.69 -11.63 9.27
C VAL A 25 -9.87 -11.10 8.49
N VAL A 26 -11.04 -11.03 9.13
CA VAL A 26 -12.22 -10.29 8.67
C VAL A 26 -12.67 -9.46 9.87
N SER A 27 -12.73 -8.12 9.75
CA SER A 27 -13.25 -7.29 10.83
C SER A 27 -14.68 -6.84 10.50
N LYS A 28 -15.60 -7.07 11.45
CA LYS A 28 -16.86 -6.33 11.57
C LYS A 28 -17.03 -5.96 13.04
N TYR A 29 -17.14 -4.66 13.34
CA TYR A 29 -17.47 -4.20 14.68
C TYR A 29 -18.97 -4.45 14.95
N PHE A 30 -19.29 -5.28 15.94
CA PHE A 30 -20.61 -5.31 16.57
C PHE A 30 -20.44 -5.57 18.08
N ASN A 31 -20.85 -4.58 18.89
CA ASN A 31 -21.12 -4.64 20.34
C ASN A 31 -20.05 -5.25 21.28
N GLY A 32 -18.82 -4.72 21.26
CA GLY A 32 -17.99 -4.61 22.47
C GLY A 32 -17.33 -5.87 23.06
N GLU A 33 -17.60 -7.08 22.55
CA GLU A 33 -16.91 -8.31 22.99
C GLU A 33 -16.45 -9.11 21.76
N GLY A 34 -15.14 -9.10 21.49
CA GLY A 34 -14.56 -9.66 20.28
C GLY A 34 -14.34 -11.17 20.35
N VAL A 35 -15.01 -11.93 19.46
CA VAL A 35 -14.72 -13.34 19.18
C VAL A 35 -14.43 -13.50 17.68
N ILE A 36 -13.31 -14.14 17.34
CA ILE A 36 -12.83 -14.34 15.96
C ILE A 36 -13.21 -15.75 15.48
N HIS A 37 -13.80 -15.87 14.29
CA HIS A 37 -14.10 -17.12 13.61
C HIS A 37 -13.36 -17.20 12.25
N PHE A 38 -12.89 -18.38 11.87
CA PHE A 38 -12.08 -18.62 10.67
C PHE A 38 -12.83 -19.48 9.63
N TYR A 39 -12.87 -19.05 8.36
CA TYR A 39 -13.39 -19.83 7.23
C TYR A 39 -12.53 -19.61 5.96
N ASP A 40 -12.40 -20.65 5.11
CA ASP A 40 -11.61 -20.65 3.87
C ASP A 40 -12.32 -19.87 2.73
N ILE A 41 -11.60 -19.01 1.99
CA ILE A 41 -12.14 -18.35 0.78
C ILE A 41 -11.31 -18.65 -0.47
N TYR A 42 -11.97 -19.30 -1.44
CA TYR A 42 -11.63 -19.35 -2.86
C TYR A 42 -12.95 -19.38 -3.67
N SER A 43 -13.64 -18.24 -3.76
CA SER A 43 -14.68 -18.04 -4.79
C SER A 43 -15.12 -16.58 -4.75
N GLU A 44 -15.17 -15.95 -5.94
CA GLU A 44 -15.84 -14.68 -6.22
C GLU A 44 -15.05 -13.38 -5.91
N ILE A 45 -14.15 -13.05 -6.83
CA ILE A 45 -13.72 -11.65 -7.07
C ILE A 45 -14.69 -11.09 -8.12
N GLU A 46 -15.51 -10.12 -7.74
CA GLU A 46 -16.54 -9.48 -8.58
C GLU A 46 -15.95 -8.56 -9.67
N GLU A 47 -16.63 -8.55 -10.83
CA GLU A 47 -16.26 -7.96 -12.13
C GLU A 47 -16.02 -6.43 -12.18
N ALA A 48 -16.22 -5.68 -11.10
CA ALA A 48 -16.29 -4.20 -11.19
C ALA A 48 -14.94 -3.46 -11.08
N TYR A 49 -13.90 -4.05 -10.47
CA TYR A 49 -12.63 -3.35 -10.17
C TYR A 49 -11.47 -3.61 -11.15
N ILE A 50 -11.69 -4.48 -12.14
CA ILE A 50 -10.67 -5.00 -13.05
C ILE A 50 -10.33 -4.01 -14.19
N ASN A 51 -11.13 -2.97 -14.40
CA ASN A 51 -11.05 -2.11 -15.59
C ASN A 51 -9.90 -1.10 -15.65
N HIS A 52 -9.07 -1.00 -14.60
CA HIS A 52 -7.96 -0.03 -14.53
C HIS A 52 -6.56 -0.65 -14.46
N VAL A 53 -6.46 -1.99 -14.43
CA VAL A 53 -5.22 -2.72 -14.63
C VAL A 53 -5.33 -3.41 -16.00
N PRO A 54 -4.33 -3.36 -16.88
CA PRO A 54 -4.41 -4.06 -18.16
C PRO A 54 -4.75 -5.53 -17.94
N GLU A 55 -5.76 -6.05 -18.65
CA GLU A 55 -6.28 -7.43 -18.52
C GLU A 55 -5.16 -8.49 -18.62
N SER A 56 -4.12 -8.18 -19.40
CA SER A 56 -2.91 -9.00 -19.56
C SER A 56 -2.07 -9.17 -18.28
N GLU A 57 -2.16 -8.25 -17.31
CA GLU A 57 -1.38 -8.28 -16.06
C GLU A 57 -2.16 -8.90 -14.89
N LEU A 58 -3.48 -8.74 -14.82
CA LEU A 58 -4.34 -9.32 -13.77
C LEU A 58 -4.29 -10.85 -13.74
N HIS A 59 -4.31 -11.50 -14.91
CA HIS A 59 -4.26 -12.96 -15.00
C HIS A 59 -2.93 -13.55 -14.48
N LEU A 60 -1.83 -12.81 -14.65
CA LEU A 60 -0.50 -13.20 -14.17
C LEU A 60 -0.37 -12.99 -12.66
N LEU A 61 -0.94 -11.92 -12.12
CA LEU A 61 -1.05 -11.68 -10.68
C LEU A 61 -1.99 -12.67 -9.99
N ALA A 62 -3.08 -13.09 -10.60
CA ALA A 62 -3.96 -14.11 -10.03
C ALA A 62 -3.26 -15.48 -9.84
N LYS A 63 -2.31 -15.82 -10.73
CA LYS A 63 -1.54 -17.09 -10.70
C LYS A 63 -0.23 -17.02 -9.91
N SER A 64 0.34 -15.83 -9.72
CA SER A 64 1.58 -15.65 -8.96
C SER A 64 1.32 -15.71 -7.45
N ASN A 65 2.16 -16.46 -6.73
CA ASN A 65 2.17 -16.50 -5.26
C ASN A 65 3.27 -15.62 -4.65
N SER A 66 3.88 -14.71 -5.43
CA SER A 66 4.95 -13.82 -4.96
C SER A 66 4.48 -12.83 -3.89
N MET A 67 5.41 -12.25 -3.14
CA MET A 67 5.05 -11.27 -2.10
C MET A 67 4.48 -10.01 -2.72
N ALA A 68 5.04 -9.56 -3.85
CA ALA A 68 4.52 -8.40 -4.56
C ALA A 68 3.07 -8.61 -5.02
N CYS A 69 2.74 -9.82 -5.47
CA CYS A 69 1.35 -10.14 -5.82
C CYS A 69 0.41 -10.04 -4.61
N LYS A 70 0.80 -10.59 -3.46
CA LYS A 70 0.00 -10.51 -2.23
C LYS A 70 -0.17 -9.06 -1.77
N ALA A 71 0.89 -8.26 -1.83
CA ALA A 71 0.86 -6.84 -1.52
C ALA A 71 -0.09 -6.07 -2.44
N LEU A 72 -0.03 -6.31 -3.75
CA LEU A 72 -0.92 -5.64 -4.69
C LEU A 72 -2.37 -6.01 -4.46
N LYS A 73 -2.69 -7.29 -4.23
CA LYS A 73 -4.06 -7.74 -3.89
C LYS A 73 -4.59 -7.03 -2.63
N LEU A 74 -3.77 -6.97 -1.59
CA LEU A 74 -4.12 -6.26 -0.37
C LEU A 74 -4.37 -4.77 -0.65
N ALA A 75 -3.45 -4.10 -1.35
CA ALA A 75 -3.55 -2.68 -1.70
C ALA A 75 -4.81 -2.37 -2.52
N VAL A 76 -5.13 -3.19 -3.54
CA VAL A 76 -6.35 -3.06 -4.35
C VAL A 76 -7.60 -3.04 -3.46
N ASN A 77 -7.69 -3.98 -2.51
CA ASN A 77 -8.85 -4.05 -1.63
C ASN A 77 -8.94 -2.82 -0.70
N VAL A 78 -7.86 -2.51 0.02
CA VAL A 78 -7.94 -1.50 1.09
C VAL A 78 -8.01 -0.07 0.56
N HIS A 79 -7.47 0.19 -0.64
CA HIS A 79 -7.56 1.49 -1.32
C HIS A 79 -8.74 1.59 -2.30
N LYS A 80 -9.65 0.60 -2.35
CA LYS A 80 -10.65 0.53 -3.43
C LYS A 80 -11.49 1.81 -3.57
N ASN A 81 -11.92 2.39 -2.46
CA ASN A 81 -12.74 3.60 -2.44
C ASN A 81 -11.92 4.89 -2.31
N GLN A 82 -10.59 4.81 -2.34
CA GLN A 82 -9.72 5.97 -2.25
C GLN A 82 -9.51 6.60 -3.62
N VAL A 83 -9.55 7.93 -3.67
CA VAL A 83 -9.25 8.73 -4.86
C VAL A 83 -8.05 9.63 -4.58
N ASP A 84 -7.28 9.93 -5.62
CA ASP A 84 -6.16 10.86 -5.55
C ASP A 84 -6.61 12.33 -5.58
N LEU A 85 -5.63 13.24 -5.57
CA LEU A 85 -5.87 14.70 -5.56
C LEU A 85 -6.66 15.23 -6.76
N VAL A 86 -6.75 14.47 -7.85
CA VAL A 86 -7.46 14.85 -9.07
C VAL A 86 -8.73 14.01 -9.30
N GLY A 87 -9.08 13.15 -8.34
CA GLY A 87 -10.30 12.34 -8.36
C GLY A 87 -10.14 10.98 -9.06
N GLU A 88 -8.93 10.58 -9.43
CA GLU A 88 -8.67 9.27 -10.05
C GLU A 88 -8.52 8.17 -8.98
N PRO A 89 -8.84 6.90 -9.29
CA PRO A 89 -8.64 5.79 -8.36
C PRO A 89 -7.21 5.73 -7.82
N TYR A 90 -7.06 5.67 -6.49
CA TYR A 90 -5.74 5.72 -5.83
C TYR A 90 -4.84 4.55 -6.21
N ILE A 91 -5.41 3.40 -6.56
CA ILE A 91 -4.65 2.24 -7.02
C ILE A 91 -3.75 2.54 -8.23
N ASN A 92 -4.11 3.53 -9.06
CA ASN A 92 -3.28 3.97 -10.18
C ASN A 92 -1.95 4.56 -9.71
N HIS A 93 -1.95 5.26 -8.57
CA HIS A 93 -0.72 5.75 -7.94
C HIS A 93 0.17 4.59 -7.50
N ILE A 94 -0.39 3.64 -6.74
CA ILE A 94 0.31 2.46 -6.24
C ILE A 94 0.95 1.66 -7.37
N VAL A 95 0.20 1.40 -8.46
CA VAL A 95 0.71 0.71 -9.65
C VAL A 95 1.83 1.50 -10.32
N ALA A 96 1.67 2.83 -10.49
CA ALA A 96 2.68 3.66 -11.12
C ALA A 96 3.99 3.73 -10.32
N VAL A 97 3.94 3.69 -8.99
CA VAL A 97 5.14 3.58 -8.14
C VAL A 97 5.79 2.21 -8.32
N GLY A 98 5.00 1.14 -8.35
CA GLY A 98 5.47 -0.22 -8.67
C GLY A 98 6.21 -0.32 -10.01
N GLU A 99 5.65 0.26 -11.08
CA GLU A 99 6.29 0.28 -12.41
C GLU A 99 7.69 0.89 -12.39
N LYS A 100 7.90 1.95 -11.60
CA LYS A 100 9.20 2.63 -11.50
C LYS A 100 10.28 1.74 -10.87
N VAL A 101 9.90 0.78 -10.03
CA VAL A 101 10.82 -0.12 -9.35
C VAL A 101 10.93 -1.51 -10.00
N LYS A 102 10.02 -1.90 -10.91
CA LYS A 102 10.10 -3.19 -11.64
C LYS A 102 11.45 -3.43 -12.32
N LYS A 103 12.14 -2.36 -12.77
CA LYS A 103 13.48 -2.44 -13.39
C LYS A 103 14.55 -3.11 -12.52
N PHE A 104 14.39 -3.08 -11.19
CA PHE A 104 15.32 -3.70 -10.26
C PHE A 104 15.15 -5.22 -10.16
N LYS A 105 14.03 -5.78 -10.65
CA LYS A 105 13.71 -7.22 -10.61
C LYS A 105 13.79 -7.81 -9.20
N ASP A 106 13.35 -7.03 -8.22
CA ASP A 106 13.37 -7.34 -6.80
C ASP A 106 11.92 -7.40 -6.28
N ASP A 107 11.49 -8.59 -5.83
CA ASP A 107 10.11 -8.82 -5.35
C ASP A 107 9.86 -8.13 -4.02
N ASP A 108 10.88 -7.97 -3.17
CA ASP A 108 10.78 -7.31 -1.86
C ASP A 108 10.59 -5.80 -2.07
N LEU A 109 11.40 -5.22 -2.96
CA LEU A 109 11.25 -3.81 -3.33
C LEU A 109 9.88 -3.52 -3.96
N LEU A 110 9.41 -4.40 -4.84
CA LEU A 110 8.08 -4.27 -5.45
C LEU A 110 6.95 -4.45 -4.42
N THR A 111 7.15 -5.32 -3.43
CA THR A 111 6.23 -5.51 -2.29
C THR A 111 6.13 -4.21 -1.48
N VAL A 112 7.25 -3.60 -1.09
CA VAL A 112 7.25 -2.32 -0.35
C VAL A 112 6.61 -1.21 -1.18
N ALA A 113 6.86 -1.17 -2.50
CA ALA A 113 6.22 -0.19 -3.38
C ALA A 113 4.69 -0.32 -3.39
N TYR A 114 4.15 -1.53 -3.40
CA TYR A 114 2.70 -1.73 -3.35
C TYR A 114 2.07 -1.46 -1.99
N LEU A 115 2.85 -1.47 -0.91
CA LEU A 115 2.38 -1.24 0.46
C LEU A 115 2.70 0.17 1.00
N HIS A 116 3.39 1.02 0.24
CA HIS A 116 4.06 2.19 0.82
C HIS A 116 3.15 3.18 1.55
N ASP A 117 1.90 3.32 1.12
CA ASP A 117 0.90 4.20 1.74
C ASP A 117 -0.11 3.45 2.62
N ILE A 118 0.01 2.12 2.74
CA ILE A 118 -1.04 1.31 3.34
C ILE A 118 -1.27 1.64 4.82
N LEU A 119 -0.21 2.01 5.54
CA LEU A 119 -0.28 2.42 6.95
C LEU A 119 -0.63 3.91 7.11
N GLU A 120 -0.52 4.72 6.05
CA GLU A 120 -0.82 6.16 6.10
C GLU A 120 -2.29 6.44 5.80
N ASP A 121 -2.85 5.75 4.80
CA ASP A 121 -4.15 6.09 4.22
C ASP A 121 -5.27 5.09 4.49
N THR A 122 -4.97 3.97 5.18
CA THR A 122 -5.95 2.89 5.38
C THR A 122 -6.09 2.48 6.84
N TYR A 123 -7.02 1.56 7.11
CA TYR A 123 -7.25 1.01 8.45
C TYR A 123 -6.27 -0.11 8.84
N ILE A 124 -5.35 -0.49 7.94
CA ILE A 124 -4.37 -1.55 8.19
C ILE A 124 -3.34 -1.09 9.22
N THR A 125 -3.07 -1.96 10.19
CA THR A 125 -2.05 -1.73 11.21
C THR A 125 -0.77 -2.48 10.90
N GLU A 126 0.32 -2.06 11.53
CA GLU A 126 1.61 -2.76 11.46
C GLU A 126 1.48 -4.22 11.91
N ASP A 127 0.76 -4.48 13.01
CA ASP A 127 0.52 -5.85 13.51
C ASP A 127 -0.17 -6.73 12.46
N ILE A 128 -1.15 -6.18 11.74
CA ILE A 128 -1.82 -6.89 10.63
C ILE A 128 -0.80 -7.18 9.53
N LEU A 129 0.04 -6.23 9.13
CA LEU A 129 1.06 -6.45 8.11
C LEU A 129 2.08 -7.51 8.51
N ARG A 130 2.52 -7.55 9.78
CA ARG A 130 3.47 -8.55 10.30
C ARG A 130 2.91 -9.97 10.30
N CYS A 131 1.59 -10.12 10.28
CA CYS A 131 0.99 -11.42 10.02
C CYS A 131 1.24 -11.88 8.57
N ILE A 132 1.23 -10.98 7.60
CA ILE A 132 1.20 -11.32 6.16
C ILE A 132 2.59 -11.36 5.53
N PHE A 133 3.43 -10.41 5.93
CA PHE A 133 4.72 -10.12 5.30
C PHE A 133 5.87 -10.31 6.30
N PRO A 134 7.10 -10.61 5.81
CA PRO A 134 8.28 -10.66 6.65
C PRO A 134 8.56 -9.34 7.37
N ASP A 135 9.16 -9.42 8.56
CA ASP A 135 9.45 -8.24 9.40
C ASP A 135 10.25 -7.16 8.66
N ASP A 136 11.23 -7.55 7.84
CA ASP A 136 12.07 -6.60 7.08
C ASP A 136 11.25 -5.77 6.07
N ILE A 137 10.22 -6.38 5.45
CA ILE A 137 9.28 -5.67 4.55
C ILE A 137 8.44 -4.70 5.36
N VAL A 138 7.89 -5.16 6.48
CA VAL A 138 7.04 -4.31 7.33
C VAL A 138 7.85 -3.16 7.92
N ASP A 139 9.11 -3.38 8.29
CA ASP A 139 10.02 -2.34 8.75
C ASP A 139 10.30 -1.30 7.66
N ALA A 140 10.49 -1.74 6.41
CA ALA A 140 10.63 -0.83 5.27
C ALA A 140 9.35 -0.03 4.99
N VAL A 141 8.17 -0.64 5.08
CA VAL A 141 6.88 0.04 4.94
C VAL A 141 6.72 1.06 6.08
N ARG A 142 6.98 0.66 7.32
CA ARG A 142 6.91 1.53 8.50
C ARG A 142 7.87 2.72 8.39
N SER A 143 9.09 2.55 7.88
CA SER A 143 10.03 3.67 7.73
C SER A 143 9.67 4.63 6.59
N ILE A 144 8.88 4.20 5.59
CA ILE A 144 8.37 5.09 4.54
C ILE A 144 7.02 5.72 4.89
N THR A 145 6.28 5.19 5.87
CA THR A 145 5.03 5.80 6.38
C THR A 145 5.32 7.03 7.23
N LYS A 146 4.63 8.15 6.96
CA LYS A 146 4.73 9.34 7.82
C LYS A 146 3.70 9.27 8.95
N SER A 147 4.04 8.57 10.03
CA SER A 147 3.11 8.25 11.13
C SER A 147 2.70 9.43 12.03
N ASP A 148 3.51 10.48 12.14
CA ASP A 148 3.19 11.66 12.95
C ASP A 148 3.06 12.93 12.09
N LYS A 149 1.90 13.57 12.18
CA LYS A 149 1.61 14.84 11.52
C LYS A 149 2.49 15.99 12.00
N TYR A 150 3.02 15.91 13.22
CA TYR A 150 3.91 16.91 13.82
C TYR A 150 5.40 16.64 13.58
N GLN A 151 5.76 15.45 13.09
CA GLN A 151 7.15 15.12 12.76
C GLN A 151 7.67 16.09 11.68
N PRO A 152 8.83 16.73 11.92
CA PRO A 152 9.52 17.50 10.90
C PRO A 152 9.83 16.64 9.67
N TYR A 153 9.54 17.17 8.49
CA TYR A 153 9.67 16.39 7.25
C TYR A 153 11.13 15.97 6.98
N GLU A 154 12.10 16.80 7.35
CA GLU A 154 13.52 16.48 7.28
C GLU A 154 13.89 15.26 8.13
N GLU A 155 13.39 15.16 9.37
CA GLU A 155 13.66 14.01 10.25
C GLU A 155 13.06 12.72 9.67
N TYR A 156 11.85 12.82 9.10
CA TYR A 156 11.23 11.72 8.36
C TYR A 156 12.11 11.26 7.18
N ILE A 157 12.62 12.19 6.36
CA ILE A 157 13.49 11.84 5.22
C ILE A 157 14.80 11.20 5.69
N GLN A 158 15.35 11.59 6.84
CA GLN A 158 16.51 10.92 7.43
C GLN A 158 16.20 9.47 7.81
N ILE A 159 15.03 9.19 8.39
CA ILE A 159 14.60 7.81 8.71
C ILE A 159 14.47 6.98 7.43
N VAL A 160 13.78 7.52 6.40
CA VAL A 160 13.63 6.86 5.10
C VAL A 160 14.99 6.52 4.49
N LYS A 161 15.98 7.40 4.63
CA LYS A 161 17.32 7.22 4.06
C LYS A 161 18.08 6.02 4.64
N LEU A 162 17.78 5.61 5.88
CA LEU A 162 18.45 4.52 6.58
C LEU A 162 18.04 3.13 6.08
N ASN A 163 16.86 2.98 5.46
CA ASN A 163 16.39 1.74 4.87
C ASN A 163 16.47 1.83 3.33
N GLU A 164 17.20 0.92 2.70
CA GLU A 164 17.42 0.97 1.25
C GLU A 164 16.13 0.77 0.43
N LEU A 165 15.27 -0.17 0.83
CA LEU A 165 13.98 -0.40 0.17
C LEU A 165 13.10 0.85 0.28
N SER A 166 12.95 1.40 1.48
CA SER A 166 12.19 2.63 1.71
C SER A 166 12.74 3.80 0.90
N ARG A 167 14.07 3.97 0.85
CA ARG A 167 14.71 5.04 0.08
C ARG A 167 14.39 4.95 -1.41
N ILE A 168 14.53 3.76 -1.99
CA ILE A 168 14.28 3.55 -3.42
C ILE A 168 12.78 3.76 -3.74
N VAL A 169 11.89 3.21 -2.91
CA VAL A 169 10.44 3.41 -3.09
C VAL A 169 10.06 4.87 -2.90
N LYS A 170 10.65 5.59 -1.92
CA LYS A 170 10.34 7.00 -1.73
C LYS A 170 10.81 7.86 -2.90
N LEU A 171 11.93 7.53 -3.52
CA LEU A 171 12.36 8.19 -4.75
C LEU A 171 11.36 7.97 -5.89
N ALA A 172 10.84 6.75 -6.04
CA ALA A 172 9.83 6.42 -7.04
C ALA A 172 8.48 7.15 -6.80
N ASP A 173 8.01 7.16 -5.55
CA ASP A 173 6.84 7.93 -5.09
C ASP A 173 7.02 9.43 -5.42
N LEU A 174 8.12 10.04 -4.98
CA LEU A 174 8.41 11.46 -5.23
C LEU A 174 8.47 11.77 -6.73
N GLU A 175 9.06 10.88 -7.55
CA GLU A 175 9.11 11.05 -9.00
C GLU A 175 7.70 11.07 -9.62
N HIS A 176 6.80 10.19 -9.17
CA HIS A 176 5.40 10.18 -9.60
C HIS A 176 4.67 11.46 -9.14
N ASN A 177 4.89 11.87 -7.90
CA ASN A 177 4.23 13.01 -7.27
C ASN A 177 4.75 14.38 -7.73
N LEU A 178 5.89 14.43 -8.44
CA LEU A 178 6.44 15.66 -9.02
C LEU A 178 5.81 16.04 -10.38
N VAL A 179 4.91 15.21 -10.93
CA VAL A 179 4.27 15.44 -12.23
C VAL A 179 3.12 16.46 -12.10
N LEU A 180 3.48 17.73 -12.14
CA LEU A 180 2.56 18.87 -12.07
C LEU A 180 1.50 18.91 -13.17
N SER A 181 1.78 18.33 -14.34
CA SER A 181 0.88 18.38 -15.49
C SER A 181 -0.48 17.73 -15.23
N ARG A 182 -0.60 16.92 -14.15
CA ARG A 182 -1.86 16.35 -13.70
C ARG A 182 -2.76 17.36 -12.98
N ILE A 183 -2.20 18.46 -12.46
CA ILE A 183 -2.93 19.48 -11.68
C ILE A 183 -3.26 20.67 -12.59
N LYS A 184 -4.53 20.81 -12.96
CA LYS A 184 -5.00 21.85 -13.89
C LYS A 184 -4.82 23.27 -13.34
N ASP A 185 -5.15 23.47 -12.07
CA ASP A 185 -5.15 24.78 -11.40
C ASP A 185 -4.26 24.76 -10.14
N TYR A 186 -2.93 24.63 -10.33
CA TYR A 186 -2.01 24.51 -9.21
C TYR A 186 -1.94 25.79 -8.34
N THR A 187 -1.84 25.59 -7.04
CA THR A 187 -1.83 26.66 -6.03
C THR A 187 -0.42 26.94 -5.51
N SER A 188 -0.26 27.99 -4.70
CA SER A 188 0.98 28.22 -3.96
C SER A 188 1.34 27.05 -3.02
N LYS A 189 0.34 26.31 -2.52
CA LYS A 189 0.58 25.11 -1.68
C LYS A 189 1.21 23.99 -2.51
N ASP A 190 0.80 23.80 -3.76
CA ASP A 190 1.37 22.80 -4.66
C ASP A 190 2.84 23.14 -5.00
N LEU A 191 3.13 24.41 -5.27
CA LEU A 191 4.50 24.88 -5.51
C LEU A 191 5.42 24.64 -4.29
N LEU A 192 4.91 24.89 -3.08
CA LEU A 192 5.64 24.59 -1.85
C LEU A 192 5.85 23.08 -1.66
N ARG A 193 4.83 22.26 -1.94
CA ARG A 193 4.94 20.79 -1.91
C ARG A 193 6.04 20.30 -2.86
N ILE A 194 6.11 20.85 -4.08
CA ILE A 194 7.13 20.47 -5.07
C ILE A 194 8.51 20.91 -4.65
N LYS A 195 8.65 22.12 -4.11
CA LYS A 195 9.93 22.58 -3.55
C LYS A 195 10.41 21.64 -2.45
N LYS A 196 9.49 21.21 -1.56
CA LYS A 196 9.75 20.22 -0.51
C LYS A 196 10.18 18.86 -1.11
N TYR A 197 9.45 18.35 -2.11
CA TYR A 197 9.76 17.06 -2.76
C TYR A 197 11.10 17.08 -3.50
N ARG A 198 11.43 18.17 -4.21
CA ARG A 198 12.74 18.33 -4.85
C ARG A 198 13.90 18.33 -3.84
N LYS A 199 13.70 18.89 -2.64
CA LYS A 199 14.70 18.83 -1.56
C LYS A 199 14.90 17.39 -1.09
N ALA A 200 13.82 16.65 -0.85
CA ALA A 200 13.88 15.24 -0.47
C ALA A 200 14.57 14.36 -1.51
N VAL A 201 14.27 14.55 -2.81
CA VAL A 201 14.95 13.81 -3.89
C VAL A 201 16.46 14.02 -3.82
N LYS A 202 16.93 15.27 -3.70
CA LYS A 202 18.38 15.56 -3.57
C LYS A 202 19.01 14.86 -2.38
N GLU A 203 18.31 14.86 -1.25
CA GLU A 203 18.80 14.28 0.01
C GLU A 203 18.90 12.74 -0.05
N LEU A 204 17.91 12.11 -0.69
CA LEU A 204 17.82 10.65 -0.86
C LEU A 204 18.71 10.13 -2.01
N SER A 205 19.03 10.96 -3.01
CA SER A 205 19.93 10.60 -4.12
C SER A 205 21.43 10.77 -3.81
N ASN A 206 21.79 11.58 -2.81
CA ASN A 206 23.18 11.77 -2.40
C ASN A 206 23.55 10.74 -1.33
N LEU A 207 24.24 9.67 -1.75
CA LEU A 207 24.91 8.72 -0.86
C LEU A 207 26.34 9.14 -0.59
#